data_AF-A0A5B2TCB1-F1
#
_entry.id   AF-A0A5B2TCB1-F1
#
_cell.length_a   1.000
_cell.length_b   1.000
_cell.length_c   1.000
_cell.angle_alpha   90.00
_cell.angle_beta   90.00
_cell.angle_gamma   90.00
#
_symmetry.space_group_name_H-M   'P 1'
#
loop_
_entity.id
_entity.type
_entity.pdbx_description
1 polymer ?
#
loop_
_entity_poly.entity_id
_entity_poly.type
_entity_poly.pdbx_seq_one_letter_code
_entity_poly.pdbx_strand_id
1 'polypeptide(L)'
;MQINSEQIRHAEAHGCRFQPASDTQVQALSMQRRIFWHGTQALVALREDGFLETAATLQQLLEQAADVPQGSPPAAPAAMPEPAPLPKEPVPMEAADAPSANPAPSGTIMTATAQLVAAIAAARALDANELPDLIRSVHASVSRLKQTARDS
;
A
#
# COMPACT_ATOMS: atom_id res chain seq x y z
N MET A 1 -2.96 -17.81 3.85
CA MET A 1 -2.12 -18.97 3.49
C MET A 1 -0.94 -19.03 4.44
N GLN A 2 -0.45 -20.20 4.84
CA GLN A 2 0.82 -20.30 5.59
C GLN A 2 2.00 -20.24 4.63
N ILE A 3 3.02 -19.47 4.98
CA ILE A 3 4.27 -19.35 4.23
C ILE A 3 5.45 -19.54 5.18
N ASN A 4 6.49 -20.23 4.73
CA ASN A 4 7.72 -20.42 5.49
C ASN A 4 8.84 -19.47 5.01
N SER A 5 9.95 -19.42 5.74
CA SER A 5 11.06 -18.49 5.41
C SER A 5 11.74 -18.79 4.07
N GLU A 6 11.77 -20.04 3.63
CA GLU A 6 12.34 -20.43 2.33
C GLU A 6 11.47 -19.91 1.18
N GLN A 7 10.15 -20.08 1.29
CA GLN A 7 9.18 -19.59 0.32
C GLN A 7 9.19 -18.06 0.25
N ILE A 8 9.34 -17.37 1.38
CA ILE A 8 9.54 -15.91 1.40
C ILE A 8 10.78 -15.54 0.60
N ARG A 9 11.94 -16.15 0.91
CA ARG A 9 13.20 -15.87 0.21
C ARG A 9 13.09 -16.14 -1.29
N HIS A 10 12.42 -17.24 -1.66
CA HIS A 10 12.20 -17.57 -3.06
C HIS A 10 11.34 -16.52 -3.75
N ALA A 11 10.18 -16.18 -3.19
CA ALA A 11 9.31 -15.14 -3.75
C ALA A 11 10.02 -13.77 -3.83
N GLU A 12 10.88 -13.44 -2.87
CA GLU A 12 11.71 -12.24 -2.91
C GLU A 12 12.73 -12.26 -4.06
N ALA A 13 13.34 -13.41 -4.36
CA ALA A 13 14.22 -13.57 -5.51
C ALA A 13 13.50 -13.36 -6.87
N HIS A 14 12.17 -13.47 -6.87
CA HIS A 14 11.31 -13.20 -8.04
C HIS A 14 10.62 -11.81 -7.98
N GLY A 15 11.12 -10.91 -7.14
CA GLY A 15 10.67 -9.51 -7.10
C GLY A 15 9.48 -9.23 -6.18
N CYS A 16 9.10 -10.17 -5.31
CA CYS A 16 8.18 -9.89 -4.22
C CYS A 16 8.91 -9.21 -3.05
N ARG A 17 8.15 -8.49 -2.22
CA ARG A 17 8.60 -7.96 -0.92
C ARG A 17 7.51 -8.24 0.10
N PHE A 18 7.87 -8.83 1.23
CA PHE A 18 6.92 -9.09 2.29
C PHE A 18 6.93 -7.95 3.32
N GLN A 19 5.74 -7.48 3.68
CA GLN A 19 5.58 -6.46 4.71
C GLN A 19 4.58 -6.95 5.77
N PRO A 20 4.78 -6.58 7.05
CA PRO A 20 3.78 -6.82 8.09
C PRO A 20 2.43 -6.20 7.69
N ALA A 21 1.38 -7.00 7.75
CA ALA A 21 0.02 -6.52 7.52
C ALA A 21 -0.51 -5.86 8.80
N SER A 22 -1.10 -4.67 8.67
CA SER A 22 -1.88 -4.08 9.76
C SER A 22 -3.21 -4.82 9.96
N ASP A 23 -3.84 -4.69 11.13
CA ASP A 23 -5.13 -5.34 11.40
C ASP A 23 -6.21 -4.94 10.38
N THR A 24 -6.22 -3.66 9.96
CA THR A 24 -7.12 -3.17 8.91
C THR A 24 -6.87 -3.87 7.57
N GLN A 25 -5.60 -4.07 7.21
CA GLN A 25 -5.24 -4.81 5.99
C GLN A 25 -5.64 -6.28 6.11
N VAL A 26 -5.41 -6.91 7.27
CA VAL A 26 -5.84 -8.30 7.51
C VAL A 26 -7.35 -8.42 7.30
N GLN A 27 -8.15 -7.52 7.86
CA GLN A 27 -9.60 -7.55 7.71
C GLN A 27 -10.04 -7.35 6.24
N ALA A 28 -9.45 -6.38 5.54
CA ALA A 28 -9.84 -6.05 4.16
C ALA A 28 -9.37 -7.08 3.11
N LEU A 29 -8.22 -7.70 3.34
CA LEU A 29 -7.51 -8.51 2.34
C LEU A 29 -7.60 -10.01 2.57
N SER A 30 -8.03 -10.47 3.75
CA SER A 30 -8.15 -11.90 4.06
C SER A 30 -9.10 -12.63 3.11
N MET A 31 -10.29 -12.07 2.86
CA MET A 31 -11.26 -12.67 1.95
C MET A 31 -10.75 -12.74 0.50
N GLN A 32 -9.89 -11.79 0.13
CA GLN A 32 -9.25 -11.73 -1.20
C GLN A 32 -8.04 -12.66 -1.30
N ARG A 33 -7.74 -13.43 -0.25
CA ARG A 33 -6.60 -14.35 -0.16
C ARG A 33 -5.25 -13.64 -0.41
N ARG A 34 -5.11 -12.40 0.06
CA ARG A 34 -3.87 -11.60 -0.04
C ARG A 34 -3.08 -11.50 1.27
N ILE A 35 -3.49 -12.25 2.29
CA ILE A 35 -2.80 -12.36 3.59
C ILE A 35 -2.06 -13.69 3.70
N PHE A 36 -0.78 -13.60 4.02
CA PHE A 36 0.15 -14.70 4.21
C PHE A 36 0.59 -14.73 5.68
N TRP A 37 0.62 -15.90 6.28
CA TRP A 37 0.95 -16.09 7.68
C TRP A 37 2.32 -16.74 7.77
N HIS A 38 3.23 -16.12 8.53
CA HIS A 38 4.51 -16.70 8.91
C HIS A 38 4.54 -16.82 10.43
N GLY A 39 4.23 -18.03 10.93
CA GLY A 39 3.93 -18.23 12.35
C GLY A 39 2.67 -17.45 12.75
N THR A 40 2.80 -16.54 13.71
CA THR A 40 1.71 -15.67 14.18
C THR A 40 1.63 -14.32 13.45
N GLN A 41 2.58 -14.02 12.58
CA GLN A 41 2.65 -12.74 11.89
C GLN A 41 1.90 -12.78 10.56
N ALA A 42 0.99 -11.83 10.36
CA ALA A 42 0.36 -11.59 9.07
C ALA A 42 1.26 -10.72 8.19
N LEU A 43 1.40 -11.11 6.94
CA LEU A 43 2.21 -10.47 5.92
C LEU A 43 1.39 -10.24 4.66
N VAL A 44 1.73 -9.19 3.94
CA VAL A 44 1.32 -8.94 2.55
C VAL A 44 2.54 -9.04 1.64
N ALA A 45 2.38 -9.65 0.47
CA ALA A 45 3.41 -9.70 -0.55
C ALA A 45 3.13 -8.63 -1.60
N LEU A 46 4.05 -7.68 -1.76
CA LEU A 46 4.01 -6.62 -2.76
C LEU A 46 5.00 -6.93 -3.88
N ARG A 47 4.61 -6.68 -5.12
CA ARG A 47 5.50 -6.69 -6.27
C ARG A 47 6.15 -5.31 -6.46
N GLU A 48 7.15 -5.25 -7.34
CA GLU A 48 7.80 -3.99 -7.71
C GLU A 48 6.85 -2.96 -8.35
N ASP A 49 5.80 -3.43 -9.03
CA ASP A 49 4.76 -2.59 -9.64
C ASP A 49 3.73 -2.05 -8.62
N GLY A 50 3.89 -2.38 -7.33
CA GLY A 50 3.02 -1.95 -6.25
C GLY A 50 1.74 -2.78 -6.07
N PHE A 51 1.55 -3.82 -6.88
CA PHE A 51 0.39 -4.71 -6.73
C PHE A 51 0.62 -5.76 -5.64
N LEU A 52 -0.48 -6.11 -4.97
CA LEU A 52 -0.49 -7.16 -3.96
C LEU A 52 -0.68 -8.52 -4.60
N GLU A 53 0.22 -9.43 -4.27
CA GLU A 53 0.13 -10.82 -4.69
C GLU A 53 -1.07 -11.52 -4.04
N THR A 54 -1.67 -12.44 -4.81
CA THR A 54 -2.72 -13.32 -4.29
C THR A 54 -2.14 -14.68 -3.95
N ALA A 55 -2.83 -15.43 -3.10
CA ALA A 55 -2.39 -16.78 -2.75
C ALA A 55 -2.19 -17.68 -3.97
N ALA A 56 -3.04 -17.58 -5.00
CA ALA A 56 -2.91 -18.40 -6.20
C ALA A 56 -1.65 -18.05 -7.00
N THR A 57 -1.40 -16.76 -7.24
CA THR A 57 -0.22 -16.30 -7.99
C THR A 57 1.07 -16.62 -7.24
N LEU A 58 1.08 -16.39 -5.93
CA LEU A 58 2.24 -16.70 -5.10
C LEU A 58 2.49 -18.21 -5.05
N GLN A 59 1.45 -19.04 -4.95
CA GLN A 59 1.59 -20.51 -5.01
C GLN A 59 2.19 -20.96 -6.34
N GLN A 60 1.69 -20.45 -7.47
CA GLN A 60 2.22 -20.80 -8.78
C GLN A 60 3.70 -20.42 -8.93
N LEU A 61 4.10 -19.26 -8.41
CA LEU A 61 5.51 -18.84 -8.40
C LEU A 61 6.38 -19.77 -7.55
N LEU A 62 5.87 -20.23 -6.41
CA LEU A 62 6.57 -21.17 -5.53
C LEU A 62 6.63 -22.59 -6.11
N GLU A 63 5.62 -23.01 -6.89
CA GLU A 63 5.62 -24.30 -7.58
C GLU A 63 6.62 -24.31 -8.74
N GLN A 64 6.74 -23.21 -9.47
CA GLN A 64 7.76 -23.04 -10.53
C GLN A 64 9.19 -23.13 -9.97
N ALA A 65 9.39 -22.80 -8.69
CA ALA A 65 10.66 -23.00 -7.98
C ALA A 65 11.06 -24.46 -7.86
N ALA A 66 10.06 -25.31 -7.56
CA ALA A 66 10.27 -26.70 -7.17
C ALA A 66 10.64 -27.58 -8.37
N ASP A 67 10.33 -27.14 -9.58
CA ASP A 67 10.63 -27.83 -10.84
C ASP A 67 12.02 -27.50 -11.41
N VAL A 68 12.74 -26.53 -10.83
CA VAL A 68 14.12 -26.22 -11.26
C VAL A 68 15.10 -27.13 -10.51
N PRO A 69 15.86 -28.01 -11.19
CA PRO A 69 16.91 -28.77 -10.53
C PRO A 69 17.91 -27.80 -9.91
N GLN A 70 18.17 -27.94 -8.60
CA GLN A 70 19.07 -27.09 -7.82
C GLN A 70 20.47 -27.05 -8.45
N GLY A 71 20.71 -26.05 -9.29
CA GLY A 71 21.97 -25.77 -9.95
C GLY A 71 22.64 -24.55 -9.34
N SER A 72 23.48 -24.80 -8.34
CA SER A 72 24.55 -23.93 -7.80
C SER A 72 24.15 -22.65 -7.03
N PRO A 73 24.69 -22.42 -5.82
CA PRO A 73 24.49 -21.17 -5.08
C PRO A 73 25.27 -20.01 -5.73
N PRO A 74 24.72 -18.79 -5.81
CA PRO A 74 25.51 -17.60 -6.07
C PRO A 74 26.47 -17.34 -4.91
N ALA A 75 27.71 -17.00 -5.26
CA ALA A 75 28.82 -16.75 -4.35
C ALA A 75 28.51 -15.64 -3.33
N ALA A 76 29.06 -15.81 -2.13
CA ALA A 76 28.92 -14.95 -0.96
C ALA A 76 29.18 -13.46 -1.24
N PRO A 77 28.52 -12.54 -0.50
CA PRO A 77 28.78 -11.11 -0.59
C PRO A 77 30.14 -10.77 0.04
N ALA A 78 31.03 -10.20 -0.76
CA ALA A 78 32.29 -9.66 -0.30
C ALA A 78 32.07 -8.30 0.41
N ALA A 79 32.41 -8.28 1.69
CA ALA A 79 33.00 -7.19 2.46
C ALA A 79 32.47 -5.74 2.30
N MET A 80 31.91 -5.22 3.40
CA MET A 80 32.02 -3.79 3.73
C MET A 80 33.50 -3.36 3.77
N PRO A 81 33.77 -2.06 3.55
CA PRO A 81 34.52 -1.35 4.57
C PRO A 81 33.87 -0.02 4.99
N GLU A 82 33.88 0.15 6.32
CA GLU A 82 34.01 1.32 7.20
C GLU A 82 33.70 2.78 6.79
N PRO A 83 33.34 3.62 7.79
CA PRO A 83 32.91 5.00 7.64
C PRO A 83 34.09 5.98 7.66
N ALA A 84 33.88 7.19 7.13
CA ALA A 84 34.77 8.33 7.38
C ALA A 84 33.99 9.59 7.80
N PRO A 85 34.58 10.47 8.64
CA PRO A 85 33.83 11.44 9.44
C PRO A 85 33.95 12.90 8.93
N LEU A 86 32.87 13.67 9.19
CA LEU A 86 32.83 15.08 9.64
C LEU A 86 33.18 16.21 8.60
N PRO A 87 32.97 17.52 8.88
CA PRO A 87 31.82 18.25 9.50
C PRO A 87 31.55 19.70 8.97
N LYS A 88 30.45 20.32 9.45
CA LYS A 88 30.15 21.77 9.72
C LYS A 88 29.28 22.58 8.73
N GLU A 89 28.02 22.76 9.17
CA GLU A 89 27.17 23.98 9.25
C GLU A 89 27.77 25.36 8.87
N PRO A 90 26.95 26.33 8.41
CA PRO A 90 26.03 27.05 9.33
C PRO A 90 24.60 27.38 8.82
N VAL A 91 23.68 27.36 9.79
CA VAL A 91 22.39 28.07 9.97
C VAL A 91 22.49 29.62 9.83
N PRO A 92 21.42 30.47 9.97
CA PRO A 92 19.97 30.28 10.25
C PRO A 92 19.02 31.21 9.44
N MET A 93 17.74 31.23 9.86
CA MET A 93 16.70 32.28 9.69
C MET A 93 15.81 32.19 8.44
N GLU A 94 14.49 32.35 8.50
CA GLU A 94 13.58 32.78 9.56
C GLU A 94 12.14 32.39 9.18
N ALA A 95 11.28 32.30 10.21
CA ALA A 95 9.83 32.49 10.30
C ALA A 95 9.00 32.62 9.00
N ALA A 96 7.75 32.20 8.91
CA ALA A 96 6.67 31.84 9.81
C ALA A 96 5.79 30.90 8.95
N ASP A 97 4.71 30.27 9.32
CA ASP A 97 3.62 30.59 10.22
C ASP A 97 2.79 29.29 10.14
N ALA A 98 2.40 28.73 11.27
CA ALA A 98 1.29 27.78 11.22
C ALA A 98 0.05 28.58 10.80
N PRO A 99 -0.77 28.04 9.91
CA PRO A 99 -2.06 27.67 10.46
C PRO A 99 -2.34 26.21 10.20
N SER A 100 -2.48 25.52 11.34
CA SER A 100 -3.47 24.49 11.51
C SER A 100 -4.75 24.86 10.75
N ALA A 101 -5.04 24.14 9.68
CA ALA A 101 -6.37 24.03 9.13
C ALA A 101 -6.70 22.55 9.09
N ASN A 102 -6.97 22.02 10.29
CA ASN A 102 -8.01 21.03 10.45
C ASN A 102 -9.29 21.60 9.78
N PRO A 103 -9.79 21.07 8.65
CA PRO A 103 -11.17 21.37 8.30
C PRO A 103 -12.00 20.54 9.28
N ALA A 104 -12.50 21.23 10.31
CA ALA A 104 -13.57 20.72 11.14
C ALA A 104 -14.64 20.03 10.26
N PRO A 105 -15.23 18.92 10.71
CA PRO A 105 -16.27 18.21 9.99
C PRO A 105 -17.54 19.06 10.02
N SER A 106 -17.65 20.01 9.10
CA SER A 106 -18.86 20.82 8.91
C SER A 106 -19.43 20.54 7.52
N GLY A 107 -20.15 19.43 7.44
CA GLY A 107 -21.59 19.56 7.39
C GLY A 107 -22.25 19.81 6.04
N THR A 108 -21.56 19.74 4.90
CA THR A 108 -22.23 19.86 3.60
C THR A 108 -21.76 18.80 2.61
N ILE A 109 -22.71 18.13 1.95
CA ILE A 109 -22.46 17.02 1.00
C ILE A 109 -21.49 17.44 -0.11
N MET A 110 -21.52 18.71 -0.52
CA MET A 110 -20.63 19.24 -1.55
C MET A 110 -19.16 19.26 -1.12
N THR A 111 -18.86 19.58 0.15
CA THR A 111 -17.48 19.60 0.67
C THR A 111 -16.89 18.20 0.71
N ALA A 112 -17.65 17.22 1.18
CA ALA A 112 -17.23 15.81 1.19
C ALA A 112 -17.03 15.27 -0.23
N THR A 113 -17.90 15.68 -1.18
CA THR A 113 -17.80 15.28 -2.59
C THR A 113 -16.55 15.89 -3.24
N ALA A 114 -16.28 17.19 -3.01
CA ALA A 114 -15.11 17.89 -3.54
C ALA A 114 -13.80 17.27 -3.02
N GLN A 115 -13.73 16.93 -1.73
CA GLN A 115 -12.56 16.29 -1.13
C GLN A 115 -12.32 14.90 -1.73
N LEU A 116 -13.36 14.09 -1.92
CA LEU A 116 -13.22 12.75 -2.49
C LEU A 116 -12.81 12.81 -3.97
N VAL A 117 -13.40 13.72 -4.75
CA VAL A 117 -13.07 13.91 -6.17
C VAL A 117 -11.64 14.43 -6.33
N ALA A 118 -11.20 15.37 -5.50
CA ALA A 118 -9.84 15.87 -5.51
C ALA A 118 -8.82 14.76 -5.15
N ALA A 119 -9.13 13.91 -4.17
CA ALA A 119 -8.29 12.77 -3.82
C ALA A 119 -8.19 11.73 -4.96
N ILE A 120 -9.29 11.42 -5.63
CA ILE A 120 -9.31 10.46 -6.74
C ILE A 120 -8.60 11.03 -7.98
N ALA A 121 -8.79 12.31 -8.29
CA ALA A 121 -8.10 12.99 -9.38
C ALA A 121 -6.59 13.18 -9.12
N ALA A 122 -6.17 13.35 -7.87
CA ALA A 122 -4.76 13.37 -7.51
C ALA A 122 -4.11 11.97 -7.62
N ALA A 123 -4.86 10.91 -7.34
CA ALA A 123 -4.37 9.53 -7.38
C ALA A 123 -4.41 8.90 -8.80
N ARG A 124 -5.13 9.49 -9.75
CA ARG A 124 -5.33 8.94 -11.10
C ARG A 124 -5.30 10.06 -12.14
N ALA A 125 -4.58 9.86 -13.23
CA ALA A 125 -4.68 10.71 -14.41
C ALA A 125 -6.05 10.51 -15.07
N LEU A 126 -7.07 11.21 -14.56
CA LEU A 126 -8.43 11.18 -15.10
C LEU A 126 -8.54 12.17 -16.25
N ASP A 127 -9.10 11.71 -17.36
CA ASP A 127 -9.45 12.58 -18.48
C ASP A 127 -10.62 13.50 -18.10
N ALA A 128 -10.59 14.74 -18.60
CA ALA A 128 -11.57 15.78 -18.28
C ALA A 128 -13.04 15.36 -18.60
N ASN A 129 -13.21 14.38 -19.48
CA ASN A 129 -14.51 13.84 -19.87
C ASN A 129 -15.12 12.88 -18.83
N GLU A 130 -14.31 12.28 -17.96
CA GLU A 130 -14.78 11.31 -16.95
C GLU A 130 -15.13 11.97 -15.60
N LEU A 131 -14.62 13.19 -15.38
CA LEU A 131 -14.82 13.96 -14.15
C LEU A 131 -16.31 14.23 -13.81
N PRO A 132 -17.20 14.57 -14.75
CA PRO A 132 -18.61 14.82 -14.45
C PRO A 132 -19.36 13.57 -13.97
N ASP A 133 -19.06 12.40 -14.53
CA ASP A 133 -19.68 11.13 -14.13
C ASP A 133 -19.18 10.66 -12.77
N LEU A 134 -17.89 10.86 -12.49
CA LEU A 134 -17.31 10.60 -11.17
C LEU A 134 -17.96 11.48 -10.09
N ILE A 135 -18.10 12.79 -10.33
CA ILE A 135 -18.76 13.72 -9.38
C ILE A 135 -20.19 13.27 -9.09
N ARG A 136 -20.96 12.89 -10.11
CA ARG A 136 -22.35 12.41 -9.96
C ARG A 136 -22.43 11.11 -9.15
N SER A 137 -21.55 10.15 -9.45
CA SER A 137 -21.50 8.85 -8.76
C SER A 137 -21.14 8.98 -7.28
N VAL A 138 -20.14 9.82 -6.98
CA VAL A 138 -19.70 10.11 -5.61
C VAL A 138 -20.80 10.83 -4.83
N HIS A 139 -21.40 11.88 -5.41
CA HIS A 139 -22.47 12.62 -4.77
C HIS A 139 -23.67 11.73 -4.41
N ALA A 140 -24.07 10.82 -5.30
CA ALA A 140 -25.16 9.87 -5.06
C ALA A 140 -24.84 8.91 -3.90
N SER A 141 -23.60 8.44 -3.81
CA SER A 141 -23.15 7.51 -2.77
C SER A 141 -23.07 8.18 -1.40
N VAL A 142 -22.53 9.41 -1.33
CA VAL A 142 -22.47 10.19 -0.09
C VAL A 142 -23.87 10.60 0.39
N SER A 143 -24.77 10.95 -0.53
CA SER A 143 -26.16 11.32 -0.20
C SER A 143 -26.91 10.14 0.42
N ARG A 144 -26.76 8.94 -0.14
CA ARG A 144 -27.36 7.70 0.43
C ARG A 144 -26.84 7.41 1.83
N LEU A 145 -25.52 7.50 2.05
CA LEU A 145 -24.91 7.23 3.36
C LEU A 145 -25.37 8.21 4.45
N LYS A 146 -25.55 9.50 4.11
CA LYS A 146 -26.09 10.49 5.05
C LYS A 146 -27.58 10.30 5.34
N GLN A 147 -28.34 9.74 4.39
CA GLN A 147 -29.76 9.47 4.59
C GLN A 147 -29.94 8.27 5.52
N THR A 148 -29.19 7.17 5.32
CA THR A 148 -29.21 6.02 6.23
C THR A 148 -28.77 6.37 7.65
N ALA A 149 -27.84 7.33 7.81
CA ALA A 149 -27.39 7.81 9.11
C ALA A 149 -28.36 8.78 9.82
N ARG A 150 -29.41 9.25 9.13
CA ARG A 150 -30.44 10.15 9.67
C ARG A 150 -31.72 9.42 10.08
N ASP A 151 -31.94 8.22 9.53
CA ASP A 151 -33.08 7.33 9.82
C ASP A 151 -32.76 6.26 10.90
N SER A 152 -31.59 6.32 11.53
CA SER A 152 -31.17 5.49 12.69
C SER A 152 -31.09 6.32 13.96
#